data_AF-A0AAW9BPD2-F1
#
_entry.id   AF-A0AAW9BPD2-F1
#
_cell.length_a   1.000
_cell.length_b   1.000
_cell.length_c   1.000
_cell.angle_alpha   90.00
_cell.angle_beta   90.00
_cell.angle_gamma   90.00
#
_symmetry.space_group_name_H-M   'P 1'
#
loop_
_entity.id
_entity.type
_entity.pdbx_description
1 polymer ?
#
loop_
_entity_poly.entity_id
_entity_poly.type
_entity_poly.pdbx_seq_one_letter_code
_entity_poly.pdbx_strand_id
1 'polypeptide(L)'
;DNRYADEFGEQDVAIDGLATDNALENDEPQYAPQVISEQNAFLMREMMYSNIWGGGNWREGTGWNGTGWRAQKLERRDIGGKTGTTNDSKDAWYNGYGPGVVAIAWVGFDDHSRALGRTTVNSNLGQGQVSGAESGAKTAEPAWIDFMQVALEGKPEQGKNIPDDIVRVRIDRNSGLLPHKVDSTSMFEYFEKGTEPTEYVGNSLEDSIYSSGSGGTTEEL
;
A
#
# COMPACT_ATOMS: atom_id res chain seq x y z
N ASP A 1 29.87 51.88 17.65
CA ASP A 1 28.50 52.19 18.07
C ASP A 1 27.57 51.56 17.04
N ASN A 2 27.13 50.33 17.27
CA ASN A 2 26.24 49.59 16.39
C ASN A 2 25.13 49.00 17.26
N ARG A 3 24.09 49.81 17.49
CA ARG A 3 22.99 49.62 18.46
C ARG A 3 21.80 48.86 17.86
N TYR A 4 22.03 47.64 17.34
CA TYR A 4 20.95 46.79 16.81
C TYR A 4 21.15 45.29 17.03
N ALA A 5 21.90 44.90 18.06
CA ALA A 5 22.11 43.49 18.41
C ALA A 5 21.72 43.24 19.86
N ASP A 6 20.45 43.48 20.21
CA ASP A 6 19.87 43.14 21.52
C ASP A 6 18.33 43.15 21.40
N GLU A 7 17.73 42.13 20.78
CA GLU A 7 16.28 41.88 20.90
C GLU A 7 15.88 40.43 20.54
N PHE A 8 16.57 39.46 21.14
CA PHE A 8 16.02 38.11 21.32
C PHE A 8 16.43 37.63 22.71
N GLY A 9 15.57 37.91 23.69
CA GLY A 9 15.76 37.42 25.04
C GLY A 9 15.77 35.89 25.06
N GLU A 10 16.84 35.32 25.61
CA GLU A 10 16.88 33.93 26.05
C GLU A 10 15.73 33.70 27.03
N GLN A 11 14.69 32.99 26.59
CA GLN A 11 13.82 32.28 27.51
C GLN A 11 14.39 30.89 27.69
N ASP A 12 15.07 30.70 28.82
CA ASP A 12 15.44 29.39 29.35
C ASP A 12 14.17 28.54 29.56
N VAL A 13 13.78 27.76 28.57
CA VAL A 13 12.85 26.65 28.77
C VAL A 13 13.64 25.53 29.42
N ALA A 14 13.55 25.44 30.75
CA ALA A 14 14.05 24.30 31.50
C ALA A 14 13.37 23.02 30.99
N ILE A 15 14.10 22.21 30.21
CA ILE A 15 13.76 20.81 29.94
C ILE A 15 14.15 20.03 31.19
N ASP A 16 13.29 20.06 32.21
CA ASP A 16 13.41 19.17 33.37
C ASP A 16 12.97 17.77 32.93
N GLY A 17 13.91 16.82 32.94
CA GLY A 17 13.62 15.41 32.65
C GLY A 17 14.50 14.72 31.61
N LEU A 18 15.63 15.30 31.16
CA LEU A 18 16.67 14.50 30.53
C LEU A 18 17.33 13.66 31.62
N ALA A 19 16.91 12.40 31.72
CA ALA A 19 17.61 11.37 32.46
C ALA A 19 19.08 11.34 32.03
N THR A 20 19.93 11.99 32.81
CA THR A 20 21.36 11.72 32.80
C THR A 20 21.57 10.43 33.57
N ASP A 21 21.47 9.30 32.89
CA ASP A 21 22.06 8.05 33.38
C ASP A 21 22.53 7.20 32.20
N ASN A 22 23.85 7.15 32.04
CA ASN A 22 24.65 6.08 31.43
C ASN A 22 24.10 5.36 30.18
N ALA A 23 24.04 6.04 29.04
CA ALA A 23 23.96 5.38 27.73
C ALA A 23 25.33 4.81 27.27
N LEU A 24 25.87 3.88 28.05
CA LEU A 24 26.85 2.88 27.60
C LEU A 24 26.37 1.49 28.03
N GLU A 25 25.07 1.22 27.81
CA GLU A 25 24.43 -0.07 28.13
C GLU A 25 24.13 -0.82 26.83
N ASN A 26 24.83 -1.95 26.65
CA ASN A 26 24.58 -3.07 25.73
C ASN A 26 24.14 -2.73 24.28
N ASP A 27 25.09 -2.92 23.35
CA ASP A 27 24.91 -2.86 21.88
C ASP A 27 24.06 -4.01 21.31
N GLU A 28 23.25 -4.67 22.15
CA GLU A 28 22.33 -5.72 21.72
C GLU A 28 21.07 -5.08 21.11
N PRO A 29 20.70 -5.43 19.86
CA PRO A 29 19.52 -4.87 19.22
C PRO A 29 18.26 -5.08 20.06
N GLN A 30 17.65 -3.99 20.51
CA GLN A 30 16.36 -4.04 21.20
C GLN A 30 15.25 -4.17 20.17
N TYR A 31 14.76 -5.40 19.98
CA TYR A 31 13.63 -5.66 19.11
C TYR A 31 12.31 -5.34 19.81
N ALA A 32 11.39 -4.71 19.08
CA ALA A 32 10.03 -4.52 19.56
C ALA A 32 9.34 -5.88 19.79
N PRO A 33 8.46 -6.01 20.81
CA PRO A 33 7.64 -7.20 20.96
C PRO A 33 6.85 -7.50 19.69
N GLN A 34 6.74 -8.78 19.34
CA GLN A 34 5.93 -9.20 18.20
C GLN A 34 4.45 -8.93 18.47
N VAL A 35 3.84 -8.05 17.66
CA VAL A 35 2.43 -7.64 17.81
C VAL A 35 1.45 -8.42 16.92
N ILE A 36 1.95 -9.10 15.89
CA ILE A 36 1.16 -9.93 14.95
C ILE A 36 1.87 -11.25 14.68
N SER A 37 1.11 -12.31 14.41
CA SER A 37 1.68 -13.61 14.02
C SER A 37 2.42 -13.52 12.67
N GLU A 38 3.31 -14.49 12.42
CA GLU A 38 4.02 -14.58 11.13
C GLU A 38 3.04 -14.77 9.95
N GLN A 39 1.97 -15.53 10.16
CA GLN A 39 0.89 -15.75 9.21
C GLN A 39 0.21 -14.43 8.83
N ASN A 40 -0.19 -13.64 9.82
CA ASN A 40 -0.78 -12.32 9.59
C ASN A 40 0.20 -11.37 8.91
N ALA A 41 1.46 -11.36 9.32
CA ALA A 41 2.50 -10.55 8.68
C ALA A 41 2.69 -10.92 7.21
N PHE A 42 2.67 -12.22 6.89
CA PHE A 42 2.76 -12.73 5.52
C PHE A 42 1.54 -12.32 4.68
N LEU A 43 0.33 -12.49 5.19
CA LEU A 43 -0.89 -12.09 4.47
C LEU A 43 -0.94 -10.57 4.23
N MET A 44 -0.54 -9.77 5.23
CA MET A 44 -0.39 -8.32 5.08
C MET A 44 0.65 -7.95 4.02
N ARG A 45 1.79 -8.65 4.01
CA ARG A 45 2.85 -8.47 2.99
C ARG A 45 2.31 -8.74 1.59
N GLU A 46 1.53 -9.81 1.41
CA GLU A 46 0.92 -10.20 0.13
C GLU A 46 -0.15 -9.19 -0.33
N MET A 47 -0.98 -8.69 0.58
CA MET A 47 -1.93 -7.61 0.26
C MET A 47 -1.23 -6.31 -0.18
N MET A 48 -0.12 -5.95 0.47
CA MET A 48 0.68 -4.79 0.07
C MET A 48 1.45 -5.02 -1.24
N TYR A 49 1.87 -6.27 -1.51
CA TYR A 49 2.47 -6.66 -2.79
C TYR A 49 1.47 -6.50 -3.94
N SER A 50 0.21 -6.92 -3.76
CA SER A 50 -0.84 -6.81 -4.78
C SER A 50 -1.22 -5.35 -5.08
N ASN A 51 -1.04 -4.43 -4.13
CA ASN A 51 -1.23 -3.00 -4.42
C ASN A 51 -0.23 -2.45 -5.46
N ILE A 52 0.94 -3.09 -5.65
CA ILE A 52 1.90 -2.75 -6.72
C ILE A 52 1.63 -3.59 -7.97
N TRP A 53 1.55 -4.91 -7.80
CA TRP A 53 1.60 -5.85 -8.93
C TRP A 53 0.24 -6.32 -9.44
N GLY A 54 -0.82 -6.06 -8.67
CA GLY A 54 -2.18 -6.48 -8.99
C GLY A 54 -2.31 -7.98 -9.25
N GLY A 55 -3.12 -8.34 -10.24
CA GLY A 55 -3.36 -9.74 -10.58
C GLY A 55 -4.19 -9.93 -11.85
N GLY A 56 -4.60 -11.18 -12.09
CA GLY A 56 -5.38 -11.56 -13.26
C GLY A 56 -4.58 -11.75 -14.55
N ASN A 57 -5.27 -11.75 -15.69
CA ASN A 57 -4.66 -11.96 -17.00
C ASN A 57 -5.06 -10.82 -17.95
N TRP A 58 -4.09 -9.97 -18.30
CA TRP A 58 -4.32 -8.84 -19.22
C TRP A 58 -4.73 -9.26 -20.63
N ARG A 59 -4.26 -10.42 -21.12
CA ARG A 59 -4.61 -10.92 -22.46
C ARG A 59 -6.07 -11.36 -22.55
N GLU A 60 -6.65 -11.73 -21.42
CA GLU A 60 -8.04 -12.20 -21.32
C GLU A 60 -8.96 -11.12 -20.73
N GLY A 61 -8.48 -9.87 -20.63
CA GLY A 61 -9.29 -8.74 -20.17
C GLY A 61 -9.59 -8.73 -18.66
N THR A 62 -8.94 -9.59 -17.90
CA THR A 62 -9.16 -9.71 -16.45
C THR A 62 -8.00 -9.15 -15.63
N GLY A 63 -6.99 -8.54 -16.25
CA GLY A 63 -5.84 -7.96 -15.55
C GLY A 63 -6.20 -6.68 -14.80
N TRP A 64 -5.57 -6.46 -13.65
CA TRP A 64 -5.67 -5.22 -12.88
C TRP A 64 -4.36 -4.91 -12.17
N ASN A 65 -4.15 -3.63 -11.86
CA ASN A 65 -3.03 -3.11 -11.08
C ASN A 65 -3.59 -2.33 -9.90
N GLY A 66 -2.92 -2.42 -8.74
CA GLY A 66 -3.28 -1.62 -7.58
C GLY A 66 -2.87 -0.15 -7.71
N THR A 67 -3.15 0.63 -6.66
CA THR A 67 -2.88 2.07 -6.68
C THR A 67 -1.39 2.42 -6.69
N GLY A 68 -0.52 1.50 -6.23
CA GLY A 68 0.93 1.65 -6.18
C GLY A 68 1.68 1.06 -7.37
N TRP A 69 1.02 0.93 -8.52
CA TRP A 69 1.61 0.26 -9.69
C TRP A 69 2.83 0.98 -10.27
N ARG A 70 3.05 2.27 -9.97
CA ARG A 70 4.22 2.99 -10.49
C ARG A 70 5.52 2.44 -9.91
N ALA A 71 5.47 1.85 -8.72
CA ALA A 71 6.61 1.17 -8.11
C ALA A 71 7.10 -0.05 -8.93
N GLN A 72 6.34 -0.54 -9.91
CA GLN A 72 6.83 -1.53 -10.88
C GLN A 72 8.09 -1.04 -11.64
N LYS A 73 8.37 0.28 -11.69
CA LYS A 73 9.60 0.84 -12.26
C LYS A 73 10.88 0.41 -11.54
N LEU A 74 10.77 -0.13 -10.32
CA LEU A 74 11.91 -0.72 -9.60
C LEU A 74 12.26 -2.11 -10.11
N GLU A 75 11.38 -2.75 -10.90
CA GLU A 75 11.59 -4.06 -11.52
C GLU A 75 11.82 -5.22 -10.53
N ARG A 76 11.34 -5.07 -9.28
CA ARG A 76 11.53 -6.06 -8.20
C ARG A 76 10.24 -6.78 -7.79
N ARG A 77 10.36 -8.05 -7.39
CA ARG A 77 9.21 -8.87 -6.94
C ARG A 77 9.14 -9.07 -5.43
N ASP A 78 9.95 -8.33 -4.68
CA ASP A 78 10.06 -8.40 -3.22
C ASP A 78 9.70 -7.08 -2.52
N ILE A 79 8.99 -6.19 -3.24
CA ILE A 79 8.49 -4.91 -2.76
C ILE A 79 6.97 -4.90 -2.66
N GLY A 80 6.45 -4.09 -1.75
CA GLY A 80 5.02 -3.87 -1.55
C GLY A 80 4.80 -2.54 -0.87
N GLY A 81 3.58 -2.00 -0.99
CA GLY A 81 3.28 -0.72 -0.38
C GLY A 81 1.80 -0.39 -0.40
N LYS A 82 1.43 0.66 0.31
CA LYS A 82 0.05 1.15 0.38
C LYS A 82 0.02 2.67 0.34
N THR A 83 -0.93 3.16 -0.42
CA THR A 83 -1.28 4.57 -0.53
C THR A 83 -2.19 5.00 0.62
N GLY A 84 -2.05 6.25 1.05
CA GLY A 84 -3.09 6.92 1.83
C GLY A 84 -3.19 8.39 1.47
N THR A 85 -4.37 8.95 1.69
CA THR A 85 -4.71 10.33 1.37
C THR A 85 -5.79 10.76 2.35
N THR A 86 -5.61 11.90 3.02
CA THR A 86 -6.67 12.44 3.89
C THR A 86 -7.86 12.93 3.07
N ASN A 87 -9.00 13.07 3.75
CA ASN A 87 -10.12 13.83 3.20
C ASN A 87 -9.64 15.24 2.80
N ASP A 88 -10.24 15.80 1.75
CA ASP A 88 -9.83 17.06 1.12
C ASP A 88 -8.40 17.10 0.56
N SER A 89 -7.71 15.95 0.48
CA SER A 89 -6.35 15.82 -0.09
C SER A 89 -5.34 16.79 0.54
N LYS A 90 -5.31 16.88 1.87
CA LYS A 90 -4.36 17.71 2.61
C LYS A 90 -3.01 17.04 2.84
N ASP A 91 -3.05 15.73 2.99
CA ASP A 91 -1.92 14.86 3.23
C ASP A 91 -1.97 13.71 2.25
N ALA A 92 -0.83 13.41 1.65
CA ALA A 92 -0.61 12.25 0.82
C ALA A 92 0.57 11.46 1.38
N TRP A 93 0.41 10.14 1.53
CA TRP A 93 1.51 9.28 1.90
C TRP A 93 1.55 7.99 1.11
N TYR A 94 2.75 7.43 1.03
CA TYR A 94 3.00 6.09 0.54
C TYR A 94 3.92 5.37 1.52
N ASN A 95 3.45 4.23 2.00
CA ASN A 95 4.15 3.38 2.95
C ASN A 95 4.58 2.14 2.20
N GLY A 96 5.85 1.77 2.22
CA GLY A 96 6.31 0.59 1.51
C GLY A 96 7.49 -0.10 2.16
N TYR A 97 7.64 -1.37 1.79
CA TYR A 97 8.74 -2.22 2.22
C TYR A 97 9.58 -2.68 1.03
N GLY A 98 10.83 -3.01 1.33
CA GLY A 98 11.71 -3.84 0.52
C GLY A 98 12.62 -4.67 1.44
N PRO A 99 13.55 -5.45 0.88
CA PRO A 99 14.47 -6.26 1.69
C PRO A 99 15.23 -5.47 2.75
N GLY A 100 14.91 -5.75 4.02
CA GLY A 100 15.56 -5.12 5.19
C GLY A 100 15.32 -3.62 5.31
N VAL A 101 14.31 -3.07 4.62
CA VAL A 101 14.00 -1.63 4.69
C VAL A 101 12.50 -1.40 4.64
N VAL A 102 12.03 -0.50 5.50
CA VAL A 102 10.70 0.11 5.42
C VAL A 102 10.91 1.60 5.26
N ALA A 103 10.18 2.21 4.33
CA ALA A 103 10.23 3.63 4.08
C ALA A 103 8.83 4.20 3.89
N ILE A 104 8.66 5.44 4.30
CA ILE A 104 7.40 6.19 4.17
C ILE A 104 7.75 7.53 3.55
N ALA A 105 7.05 7.89 2.48
CA ALA A 105 7.05 9.25 1.96
C ALA A 105 5.72 9.90 2.33
N TRP A 106 5.78 11.12 2.87
CA TRP A 106 4.62 11.95 3.17
C TRP A 106 4.82 13.32 2.51
N VAL A 107 3.72 13.88 2.00
CA VAL A 107 3.66 15.24 1.45
C VAL A 107 2.42 15.94 2.00
N GLY A 108 2.65 17.11 2.57
CA GLY A 108 1.65 18.01 3.12
C GLY A 108 2.22 19.42 3.28
N PHE A 109 1.37 20.37 3.64
CA PHE A 109 1.81 21.70 4.06
C PHE A 109 1.91 21.76 5.58
N ASP A 110 2.86 22.55 6.10
CA ASP A 110 2.95 22.84 7.55
C ASP A 110 1.64 23.44 8.08
N ASP A 111 0.98 24.27 7.26
CA ASP A 111 -0.39 24.73 7.50
C ASP A 111 -1.42 23.72 6.96
N HIS A 112 -1.94 22.91 7.87
CA HIS A 112 -2.94 21.86 7.60
C HIS A 112 -4.33 22.38 7.15
N SER A 113 -4.54 23.70 7.07
CA SER A 113 -5.75 24.27 6.48
C SER A 113 -5.75 24.16 4.95
N ARG A 114 -4.57 23.98 4.34
CA ARG A 114 -4.37 24.01 2.89
C ARG A 114 -4.46 22.61 2.27
N ALA A 115 -5.22 22.50 1.18
CA ALA A 115 -5.22 21.30 0.35
C ALA A 115 -4.01 21.27 -0.59
N LEU A 116 -3.49 20.06 -0.89
CA LEU A 116 -2.42 19.84 -1.88
C LEU A 116 -2.85 20.28 -3.29
N GLY A 117 -4.15 20.19 -3.57
CA GLY A 117 -4.74 20.69 -4.80
C GLY A 117 -4.66 19.68 -5.95
N ARG A 118 -4.40 20.20 -7.14
CA ARG A 118 -4.46 19.45 -8.41
C ARG A 118 -3.43 19.99 -9.38
N THR A 119 -2.79 19.08 -10.09
CA THR A 119 -1.90 19.37 -11.22
C THR A 119 -2.60 19.13 -12.55
N THR A 120 -2.20 19.87 -13.59
CA THR A 120 -2.65 19.67 -14.99
C THR A 120 -1.46 19.38 -15.88
N VAL A 121 -1.70 18.69 -16.99
CA VAL A 121 -0.66 18.39 -17.97
C VAL A 121 -0.18 19.68 -18.62
N ASN A 122 1.15 19.84 -18.71
CA ASN A 122 1.79 20.93 -19.42
C ASN A 122 2.28 20.43 -20.79
N SER A 123 1.79 21.04 -21.87
CA SER A 123 2.15 20.67 -23.25
C SER A 123 3.62 20.94 -23.61
N ASN A 124 4.33 21.73 -22.80
CA ASN A 124 5.76 22.01 -22.99
C ASN A 124 6.67 21.00 -22.26
N LEU A 125 6.12 20.09 -21.46
CA LEU A 125 6.87 19.06 -20.74
C LEU A 125 6.75 17.70 -21.47
N GLY A 126 7.65 16.77 -21.12
CA GLY A 126 7.69 15.43 -21.70
C GLY A 126 6.44 14.59 -21.42
N GLN A 127 6.36 13.44 -22.10
CA GLN A 127 5.36 12.41 -21.82
C GLN A 127 5.66 11.75 -20.45
N GLY A 128 4.62 11.25 -19.77
CA GLY A 128 4.78 10.59 -18.45
C GLY A 128 4.54 11.50 -17.23
N GLN A 129 4.02 12.71 -17.44
CA GLN A 129 3.61 13.60 -16.34
C GLN A 129 2.55 12.92 -15.47
N VAL A 130 2.71 13.07 -14.15
CA VAL A 130 1.66 12.74 -13.18
C VAL A 130 0.75 13.96 -13.04
N SER A 131 -0.56 13.78 -13.21
CA SER A 131 -1.53 14.89 -13.15
C SER A 131 -2.83 14.50 -12.45
N GLY A 132 -3.65 15.51 -12.13
CA GLY A 132 -4.96 15.40 -11.49
C GLY A 132 -4.90 15.78 -10.01
N ALA A 133 -5.90 15.37 -9.24
CA ALA A 133 -5.89 15.60 -7.79
C ALA A 133 -4.68 14.91 -7.14
N GLU A 134 -4.01 15.62 -6.24
CA GLU A 134 -2.89 15.12 -5.45
C GLU A 134 -3.35 13.97 -4.53
N SER A 135 -2.49 12.95 -4.36
CA SER A 135 -2.83 11.72 -3.63
C SER A 135 -1.57 10.91 -3.34
N GLY A 136 -1.66 9.91 -2.47
CA GLY A 136 -0.54 9.02 -2.14
C GLY A 136 0.15 8.43 -3.38
N ALA A 137 -0.62 8.01 -4.38
CA ALA A 137 -0.12 7.40 -5.62
C ALA A 137 0.53 8.40 -6.62
N LYS A 138 0.30 9.69 -6.44
CA LYS A 138 0.72 10.72 -7.39
C LYS A 138 1.76 11.67 -6.83
N THR A 139 1.66 11.94 -5.54
CA THR A 139 2.44 12.96 -4.84
C THR A 139 3.55 12.31 -4.02
N ALA A 140 3.21 11.30 -3.21
CA ALA A 140 4.15 10.70 -2.27
C ALA A 140 4.89 9.47 -2.85
N GLU A 141 4.19 8.62 -3.60
CA GLU A 141 4.74 7.41 -4.21
C GLU A 141 5.99 7.70 -5.08
N PRO A 142 6.03 8.74 -5.95
CA PRO A 142 7.23 9.01 -6.74
C PRO A 142 8.49 9.22 -5.90
N ALA A 143 8.38 9.98 -4.80
CA ALA A 143 9.48 10.22 -3.87
C ALA A 143 9.92 8.93 -3.16
N TRP A 144 8.96 8.09 -2.74
CA TRP A 144 9.27 6.77 -2.18
C TRP A 144 10.03 5.90 -3.18
N ILE A 145 9.62 5.89 -4.45
CA ILE A 145 10.29 5.07 -5.46
C ILE A 145 11.71 5.56 -5.72
N ASP A 146 11.92 6.87 -5.83
CA ASP A 146 13.25 7.44 -6.07
C ASP A 146 14.20 7.12 -4.91
N PHE A 147 13.72 7.19 -3.66
CA PHE A 147 14.47 6.74 -2.50
C PHE A 147 14.81 5.23 -2.56
N MET A 148 13.80 4.40 -2.85
CA MET A 148 13.97 2.94 -2.87
C MET A 148 14.86 2.46 -4.01
N GLN A 149 14.93 3.19 -5.12
CA GLN A 149 15.86 2.90 -6.21
C GLN A 149 17.32 2.92 -5.72
N VAL A 150 17.67 3.89 -4.87
CA VAL A 150 19.00 3.98 -4.25
C VAL A 150 19.13 2.99 -3.10
N ALA A 151 18.13 2.93 -2.20
CA ALA A 151 18.20 2.10 -1.00
C ALA A 151 18.24 0.58 -1.26
N LEU A 152 17.78 0.14 -2.44
CA LEU A 152 17.79 -1.26 -2.88
C LEU A 152 18.90 -1.56 -3.90
N GLU A 153 19.70 -0.58 -4.30
CA GLU A 153 20.81 -0.80 -5.22
C GLU A 153 21.79 -1.84 -4.65
N GLY A 154 22.13 -2.85 -5.47
CA GLY A 154 23.02 -3.95 -5.07
C GLY A 154 22.45 -4.94 -4.05
N LYS A 155 21.23 -4.73 -3.53
CA LYS A 155 20.61 -5.68 -2.58
C LYS A 155 19.97 -6.85 -3.33
N PRO A 156 20.28 -8.11 -2.95
CA PRO A 156 19.69 -9.28 -3.59
C PRO A 156 18.17 -9.31 -3.42
N GLU A 157 17.45 -9.79 -4.44
CA GLU A 157 16.02 -10.02 -4.30
C GLU A 157 15.72 -11.16 -3.33
N GLN A 158 14.71 -10.97 -2.49
CA GLN A 158 14.30 -11.97 -1.50
C GLN A 158 13.02 -12.70 -1.92
N GLY A 159 13.07 -14.02 -1.93
CA GLY A 159 11.90 -14.87 -2.13
C GLY A 159 10.85 -14.73 -1.02
N LYS A 160 9.66 -15.26 -1.29
CA LYS A 160 8.58 -15.35 -0.29
C LYS A 160 8.88 -16.50 0.66
N ASN A 161 8.99 -16.20 1.95
CA ASN A 161 9.02 -17.20 3.01
C ASN A 161 7.57 -17.40 3.47
N ILE A 162 6.97 -18.52 3.08
CA ILE A 162 5.59 -18.86 3.46
C ILE A 162 5.65 -19.52 4.84
N PRO A 163 5.03 -18.93 5.88
CA PRO A 163 5.00 -19.52 7.22
C PRO A 163 4.25 -20.86 7.24
N ASP A 164 4.55 -21.65 8.27
CA ASP A 164 3.74 -22.84 8.58
C ASP A 164 2.27 -22.43 8.79
N ASP A 165 1.36 -23.31 8.39
CA ASP A 165 -0.09 -23.08 8.41
C ASP A 165 -0.61 -21.94 7.50
N ILE A 166 0.18 -21.46 6.53
CA ILE A 166 -0.35 -20.79 5.35
C ILE A 166 -0.55 -21.80 4.22
N VAL A 167 -1.75 -21.82 3.64
CA VAL A 167 -2.08 -22.62 2.46
C VAL A 167 -2.34 -21.72 1.25
N ARG A 168 -2.09 -22.26 0.06
CA ARG A 168 -2.33 -21.56 -1.22
C ARG A 168 -3.44 -22.28 -1.97
N VAL A 169 -4.56 -21.60 -2.18
CA VAL A 169 -5.78 -22.19 -2.77
C VAL A 169 -6.16 -21.41 -4.01
N ARG A 170 -6.69 -22.12 -5.02
CA ARG A 170 -7.24 -21.48 -6.21
C ARG A 170 -8.68 -21.10 -5.95
N ILE A 171 -9.00 -19.83 -6.17
CA ILE A 171 -10.33 -19.24 -6.00
C ILE A 171 -10.84 -18.65 -7.31
N ASP A 172 -12.15 -18.61 -7.47
CA ASP A 172 -12.81 -17.72 -8.41
C ASP A 172 -12.62 -16.27 -7.93
N ARG A 173 -12.26 -15.39 -8.85
CA ARG A 173 -11.83 -14.02 -8.53
C ARG A 173 -12.95 -13.10 -8.11
N ASN A 174 -14.17 -13.40 -8.52
CA ASN A 174 -15.32 -12.55 -8.25
C ASN A 174 -15.98 -12.94 -6.91
N SER A 175 -16.09 -14.24 -6.66
CA SER A 175 -16.80 -14.77 -5.49
C SER A 175 -15.88 -15.10 -4.31
N GLY A 176 -14.60 -15.35 -4.55
CA GLY A 176 -13.69 -15.88 -3.52
C GLY A 176 -13.90 -17.37 -3.20
N LEU A 177 -14.83 -18.04 -3.89
CA LEU A 177 -15.15 -19.46 -3.70
C LEU A 177 -14.26 -20.37 -4.55
N LEU A 178 -14.34 -21.68 -4.33
CA LEU A 178 -13.63 -22.65 -5.15
C LEU A 178 -14.20 -22.67 -6.59
N PRO A 179 -13.35 -22.56 -7.63
CA PRO A 179 -13.84 -22.54 -8.99
C PRO A 179 -14.05 -23.97 -9.51
N HIS A 180 -15.08 -24.16 -10.33
CA HIS A 180 -15.26 -25.41 -11.08
C HIS A 180 -14.36 -25.49 -12.33
N LYS A 181 -13.87 -24.34 -12.82
CA LYS A 181 -13.02 -24.24 -14.02
C LYS A 181 -11.73 -23.52 -13.68
N VAL A 182 -10.63 -23.97 -14.27
CA VAL A 182 -9.32 -23.33 -14.13
C VAL A 182 -9.04 -22.51 -15.38
N ASP A 183 -9.47 -21.26 -15.36
CA ASP A 183 -9.26 -20.29 -16.43
C ASP A 183 -8.87 -18.90 -15.87
N SER A 184 -8.91 -17.85 -16.69
CA SER A 184 -8.51 -16.49 -16.32
C SER A 184 -9.44 -15.78 -15.34
N THR A 185 -10.59 -16.37 -15.00
CA THR A 185 -11.46 -15.89 -13.92
C THR A 185 -11.08 -16.50 -12.57
N SER A 186 -10.10 -17.40 -12.53
CA SER A 186 -9.54 -17.97 -11.31
C SER A 186 -8.15 -17.40 -10.98
N MET A 187 -7.81 -17.35 -9.69
CA MET A 187 -6.45 -17.00 -9.23
C MET A 187 -6.05 -17.81 -8.01
N PHE A 188 -4.77 -17.81 -7.68
CA PHE A 188 -4.32 -18.33 -6.39
C PHE A 188 -4.34 -17.22 -5.36
N GLU A 189 -4.78 -17.56 -4.16
CA GLU A 189 -4.75 -16.70 -2.98
C GLU A 189 -4.21 -17.48 -1.77
N TYR A 190 -3.70 -16.77 -0.78
CA TYR A 190 -3.19 -17.35 0.46
C TYR A 190 -4.22 -17.26 1.59
N PHE A 191 -4.29 -18.32 2.39
CA PHE A 191 -5.19 -18.43 3.53
C PHE A 191 -4.43 -18.97 4.73
N GLU A 192 -4.84 -18.57 5.93
CA GLU A 192 -4.50 -19.36 7.11
C GLU A 192 -5.21 -20.71 6.99
N LYS A 193 -4.52 -21.80 7.32
CA LYS A 193 -5.03 -23.16 7.23
C LYS A 193 -6.31 -23.31 8.05
N GLY A 194 -7.35 -23.85 7.42
CA GLY A 194 -8.69 -23.96 7.99
C GLY A 194 -9.57 -22.73 7.75
N THR A 195 -9.07 -21.68 7.11
CA THR A 195 -9.85 -20.49 6.69
C THR A 195 -10.09 -20.44 5.18
N GLU A 196 -9.52 -21.37 4.41
CA GLU A 196 -9.75 -21.46 2.97
C GLU A 196 -11.22 -21.76 2.63
N PRO A 197 -11.74 -21.28 1.48
CA PRO A 197 -13.10 -21.57 1.06
C PRO A 197 -13.28 -23.08 0.83
N THR A 198 -14.40 -23.60 1.32
CA THR A 198 -14.81 -25.01 1.13
C THR A 198 -15.94 -25.18 0.13
N GLU A 199 -16.62 -24.09 -0.21
CA GLU A 199 -17.76 -24.08 -1.14
C GLU A 199 -17.30 -23.73 -2.56
N TYR A 200 -17.98 -24.28 -3.55
CA TYR A 200 -17.76 -24.00 -4.96
C TYR A 200 -18.72 -22.93 -5.47
N VAL A 201 -18.31 -22.21 -6.52
CA VAL A 201 -19.19 -21.28 -7.25
C VAL A 201 -20.45 -22.01 -7.73
N GLY A 202 -21.63 -21.57 -7.29
CA GLY A 202 -22.90 -22.11 -7.77
C GLY A 202 -23.11 -21.88 -9.27
N ASN A 203 -23.69 -22.85 -9.97
CA ASN A 203 -24.07 -22.69 -11.36
C ASN A 203 -25.18 -21.63 -11.47
N SER A 204 -24.84 -20.42 -11.92
CA SER A 204 -25.77 -19.31 -12.16
C SER A 204 -26.69 -19.53 -13.39
N LEU A 205 -27.08 -20.78 -13.69
CA LEU A 205 -27.94 -21.14 -14.81
C LEU A 205 -29.36 -21.58 -14.41
N GLU A 206 -29.65 -21.79 -13.11
CA GLU A 206 -30.96 -22.29 -12.69
C GLU A 206 -31.94 -21.19 -12.22
N ASP A 207 -31.48 -20.03 -11.76
CA ASP A 207 -32.37 -19.00 -11.19
C ASP A 207 -32.99 -18.03 -12.21
N SER A 208 -32.53 -18.00 -13.46
CA SER A 208 -33.07 -17.08 -14.48
C SER A 208 -34.31 -17.61 -15.22
N ILE A 209 -34.71 -18.87 -14.98
CA ILE A 209 -35.87 -19.48 -15.68
C ILE A 209 -37.19 -19.22 -14.94
N TYR A 210 -37.15 -18.87 -13.64
CA TYR A 210 -38.36 -18.68 -12.83
C TYR A 210 -38.68 -17.22 -12.44
N SER A 211 -37.83 -16.24 -12.79
CA SER A 211 -38.10 -14.83 -12.51
C SER A 211 -38.35 -14.00 -13.77
N SER A 212 -39.45 -14.32 -14.47
CA SER A 212 -40.08 -13.38 -15.40
C SER A 212 -41.49 -13.06 -14.91
N GLY A 213 -41.61 -12.09 -14.02
CA GLY A 213 -42.92 -11.60 -13.57
C GLY A 213 -42.81 -10.44 -12.59
N SER A 214 -43.27 -9.26 -13.04
CA SER A 214 -43.57 -8.04 -12.27
C SER A 214 -42.42 -7.07 -12.05
N GLY A 215 -42.33 -6.08 -12.95
CA GLY A 215 -41.52 -4.88 -12.77
C GLY A 215 -42.07 -3.93 -11.71
N GLY A 216 -41.15 -3.23 -11.06
CA GLY A 216 -41.41 -2.10 -10.17
C GLY A 216 -40.15 -1.26 -10.06
N THR A 217 -40.15 -0.09 -10.69
CA THR A 217 -39.13 0.95 -10.59
C THR A 217 -39.03 1.46 -9.16
N THR A 218 -37.82 1.53 -8.61
CA THR A 218 -37.52 2.33 -7.42
C THR A 218 -36.34 3.24 -7.74
N GLU A 219 -36.62 4.54 -7.82
CA GLU A 219 -35.62 5.61 -7.72
C GLU A 219 -35.13 5.67 -6.26
N GLU A 220 -33.82 5.77 -6.07
CA GLU A 220 -33.19 5.97 -4.76
C GLU A 220 -32.81 7.45 -4.61
N LEU A 221 -33.21 8.06 -3.49
CA LEU A 221 -32.87 9.41 -3.04
C LEU A 221 -31.52 9.42 -2.31
#